data_AF-A0A7W5UC93-F1
#
_entry.id   AF-A0A7W5UC93-F1
#
_cell.length_a   1.000
_cell.length_b   1.000
_cell.length_c   1.000
_cell.angle_alpha   90.00
_cell.angle_beta   90.00
_cell.angle_gamma   90.00
#
_symmetry.space_group_name_H-M   'P 1'
#
loop_
_entity.id
_entity.type
_entity.pdbx_description
1 polymer ?
#
loop_
_entity_poly.entity_id
_entity_poly.type
_entity_poly.pdbx_seq_one_letter_code
_entity_poly.pdbx_strand_id
1 'polypeptide(L)'
;MAMIFERRFERTLSRLVADAKPGQNFEAWTFDDRESRQQAERELREKGVQARIRSAYKPLVNAFIEEIDLHDVNAIEIRYPVHPNAPDNRFRLEAYPLAAMVGNREITFVARADSDFHYDVLLKGNAGQERRSKVLAPNRVHVDAAEETSVSPTGWLIRDGDAAGERLATDYEQLFEETINAVTHFDWGASEPYFEELNIRVALPALDETLPVGDEVMSLREALHEDFYFSLLEFFQKKSGRPLGDRGLKPGQIVPQILPSSGDIFVRVETQPLTSRYWDGAEQQIEAATEPVAVQQIEAELKEIGGEAFEALTRSGRTVRARYIKGRDAAVMISGGQHANETTGGAGALRAARRLAKLEGVHFTISPLENPDGYALHQRLRRDSPRHMYHAARYTALGDDLEYRTEETAGPYLFEKKIRFQAESLSGARLHVNLHGYPAHEWTRPLSGYVPRNFAMWTLPKGFFLIARYHSGWAAQAEQLLDKVTRHLGAIPGLLNYNDRQIALYEIHAGETGFRIINGFPCLANIDDRHTVPMTLITEYPDETIYGDAFIAGHTAQMETVLSAYSAWQEIMASS
;
A
#
# COMPACT_ATOMS: atom_id res chain seq x y z
N MET A 1 -14.24 -22.78 12.88
CA MET A 1 -14.23 -22.67 11.42
C MET A 1 -15.67 -22.66 10.93
N ALA A 2 -16.10 -21.60 10.25
CA ALA A 2 -17.45 -21.47 9.71
C ALA A 2 -17.38 -21.04 8.25
N MET A 3 -18.05 -21.76 7.36
CA MET A 3 -18.23 -21.37 5.96
C MET A 3 -19.27 -20.25 5.88
N ILE A 4 -18.94 -19.17 5.17
CA ILE A 4 -19.80 -18.00 5.00
C ILE A 4 -20.37 -17.96 3.58
N PHE A 5 -19.51 -18.16 2.57
CA PHE A 5 -19.88 -18.02 1.16
C PHE A 5 -18.96 -18.85 0.26
N GLU A 6 -19.51 -19.45 -0.77
CA GLU A 6 -18.73 -20.15 -1.79
C GLU A 6 -19.46 -20.04 -3.14
N ARG A 7 -18.79 -19.55 -4.18
CA ARG A 7 -19.42 -19.38 -5.50
C ARG A 7 -18.40 -19.40 -6.65
N ARG A 8 -18.85 -19.90 -7.81
CA ARG A 8 -18.19 -19.77 -9.10
C ARG A 8 -18.88 -18.72 -9.96
N PHE A 9 -18.10 -18.00 -10.75
CA PHE A 9 -18.59 -16.96 -11.66
C PHE A 9 -18.25 -17.35 -13.10
N GLU A 10 -19.20 -17.12 -14.00
CA GLU A 10 -18.95 -17.24 -15.44
C GLU A 10 -18.12 -16.05 -15.91
N ARG A 11 -17.06 -16.32 -16.67
CA ARG A 11 -16.14 -15.28 -17.13
C ARG A 11 -16.80 -14.33 -18.13
N THR A 12 -16.63 -13.02 -17.94
CA THR A 12 -17.21 -11.98 -18.81
C THR A 12 -16.79 -12.15 -20.27
N LEU A 13 -15.49 -12.36 -20.52
CA LEU A 13 -14.96 -12.58 -21.88
C LEU A 13 -15.55 -13.83 -22.52
N SER A 14 -15.68 -14.93 -21.77
CA SER A 14 -16.27 -16.18 -22.27
C SER A 14 -17.73 -15.98 -22.68
N ARG A 15 -18.51 -15.25 -21.87
CA ARG A 15 -19.90 -14.89 -22.20
C ARG A 15 -19.98 -14.02 -23.46
N LEU A 16 -19.14 -12.99 -23.58
CA LEU A 16 -19.07 -12.13 -24.78
C LEU A 16 -18.76 -12.95 -26.04
N VAL A 17 -17.78 -13.86 -25.97
CA VAL A 17 -17.43 -14.75 -27.08
C VAL A 17 -18.58 -15.70 -27.40
N ALA A 18 -19.22 -16.30 -26.39
CA ALA A 18 -20.30 -17.27 -26.57
C ALA A 18 -21.54 -16.65 -27.23
N ASP A 19 -21.94 -15.46 -26.80
CA ASP A 19 -23.15 -14.76 -27.27
C ASP A 19 -22.97 -14.05 -28.62
N ALA A 20 -21.73 -13.89 -29.08
CA ALA A 20 -21.39 -13.17 -30.30
C ALA A 20 -21.99 -13.82 -31.57
N LYS A 21 -22.60 -12.97 -32.42
CA LYS A 21 -23.14 -13.37 -33.73
C LYS A 21 -22.42 -12.63 -34.85
N PRO A 22 -22.13 -13.28 -36.00
CA PRO A 22 -21.43 -12.65 -37.12
C PRO A 22 -22.04 -11.30 -37.51
N GLY A 23 -21.19 -10.29 -37.72
CA GLY A 23 -21.60 -8.94 -38.09
C GLY A 23 -22.11 -8.05 -36.95
N GLN A 24 -22.17 -8.55 -35.71
CA GLN A 24 -22.51 -7.73 -34.53
C GLN A 24 -21.25 -7.19 -33.87
N ASN A 25 -20.65 -6.14 -34.43
CA ASN A 25 -19.44 -5.54 -33.89
C ASN A 25 -19.73 -4.73 -32.61
N PHE A 26 -18.72 -4.65 -31.75
CA PHE A 26 -18.85 -3.94 -30.47
C PHE A 26 -17.50 -3.50 -29.90
N GLU A 27 -17.56 -2.54 -28.98
CA GLU A 27 -16.48 -2.17 -28.09
C GLU A 27 -16.88 -2.50 -26.65
N ALA A 28 -15.98 -3.09 -25.87
CA ALA A 28 -16.24 -3.45 -24.48
C ALA A 28 -15.13 -2.95 -23.56
N TRP A 29 -15.48 -2.67 -22.31
CA TRP A 29 -14.56 -2.38 -21.22
C TRP A 29 -14.73 -3.46 -20.16
N THR A 30 -13.68 -4.20 -19.86
CA THR A 30 -13.72 -5.31 -18.89
C THR A 30 -12.55 -5.25 -17.90
N PHE A 31 -12.67 -5.95 -16.78
CA PHE A 31 -11.61 -6.12 -15.78
C PHE A 31 -10.86 -7.42 -16.05
N ASP A 32 -10.12 -7.45 -17.16
CA ASP A 32 -9.25 -8.57 -17.55
C ASP A 32 -7.87 -8.03 -17.90
N ASP A 33 -6.84 -8.88 -17.78
CA ASP A 33 -5.51 -8.58 -18.28
C ASP A 33 -5.49 -8.43 -19.81
N ARG A 34 -4.46 -7.77 -20.34
CA ARG A 34 -4.35 -7.48 -21.77
C ARG A 34 -4.33 -8.74 -22.64
N GLU A 35 -3.60 -9.78 -22.24
CA GLU A 35 -3.45 -11.00 -23.04
C GLU A 35 -4.81 -11.70 -23.20
N SER A 36 -5.56 -11.81 -22.10
CA SER A 36 -6.92 -12.33 -22.08
C SER A 36 -7.87 -11.54 -23.00
N ARG A 37 -7.86 -10.20 -22.93
CA ARG A 37 -8.69 -9.35 -23.81
C ARG A 37 -8.36 -9.58 -25.29
N GLN A 38 -7.07 -9.59 -25.63
CA GLN A 38 -6.62 -9.82 -27.01
C GLN A 38 -6.95 -11.23 -27.51
N GLN A 39 -6.92 -12.24 -26.64
CA GLN A 39 -7.33 -13.59 -26.99
C GLN A 39 -8.83 -13.65 -27.32
N ALA A 40 -9.68 -13.04 -26.49
CA ALA A 40 -11.11 -12.95 -26.76
C ALA A 40 -11.41 -12.18 -28.07
N GLU A 41 -10.69 -11.09 -28.37
CA GLU A 41 -10.80 -10.38 -29.65
C GLU A 41 -10.47 -11.29 -30.86
N ARG A 42 -9.47 -12.17 -30.75
CA ARG A 42 -9.13 -13.13 -31.81
C ARG A 42 -10.25 -14.14 -32.03
N GLU A 43 -10.78 -14.71 -30.95
CA GLU A 43 -11.90 -15.67 -31.01
C GLU A 43 -13.17 -15.04 -31.60
N LEU A 44 -13.46 -13.78 -31.25
CA LEU A 44 -14.57 -13.02 -31.83
C LEU A 44 -14.38 -12.81 -33.34
N ARG A 45 -13.13 -12.51 -33.77
CA ARG A 45 -12.80 -12.36 -35.19
C ARG A 45 -13.01 -13.65 -35.97
N GLU A 46 -12.67 -14.80 -35.40
CA GLU A 46 -12.94 -16.12 -36.00
C GLU A 46 -14.45 -16.38 -36.17
N LYS A 47 -15.28 -15.79 -35.30
CA LYS A 47 -16.75 -15.81 -35.41
C LYS A 47 -17.31 -14.72 -36.34
N GLY A 48 -16.47 -13.96 -37.04
CA GLY A 48 -16.91 -12.89 -37.95
C GLY A 48 -17.43 -11.64 -37.21
N VAL A 49 -16.96 -11.40 -35.99
CA VAL A 49 -17.24 -10.20 -35.19
C VAL A 49 -15.97 -9.37 -35.04
N GLN A 50 -16.02 -8.09 -35.42
CA GLN A 50 -14.97 -7.15 -35.09
C GLN A 50 -15.26 -6.58 -33.70
N ALA A 51 -14.40 -6.85 -32.73
CA ALA A 51 -14.54 -6.33 -31.39
C ALA A 51 -13.25 -5.66 -30.92
N ARG A 52 -13.40 -4.63 -30.08
CA ARG A 52 -12.31 -4.02 -29.33
C ARG A 52 -12.62 -4.08 -27.84
N ILE A 53 -11.81 -4.80 -27.07
CA ILE A 53 -12.00 -5.00 -25.64
C ILE A 53 -10.88 -4.28 -24.90
N ARG A 54 -11.25 -3.21 -24.20
CA ARG A 54 -10.35 -2.33 -23.44
C ARG A 54 -10.43 -2.60 -21.94
N SER A 55 -9.47 -2.05 -21.21
CA SER A 55 -9.48 -2.10 -19.76
C SER A 55 -10.53 -1.17 -19.18
N ALA A 56 -11.40 -1.68 -18.30
CA ALA A 56 -12.15 -0.85 -17.37
C ALA A 56 -11.25 -0.30 -16.24
N TYR A 57 -10.15 -1.00 -15.93
CA TYR A 57 -9.15 -0.56 -14.95
C TYR A 57 -8.06 0.30 -15.60
N LYS A 58 -7.91 1.56 -15.16
CA LYS A 58 -6.96 2.54 -15.70
C LYS A 58 -7.03 2.68 -17.24
N PRO A 59 -8.20 3.06 -17.80
CA PRO A 59 -8.42 3.09 -19.24
C PRO A 59 -7.47 4.04 -19.99
N LEU A 60 -7.11 5.18 -19.40
CA LEU A 60 -6.15 6.11 -20.00
C LEU A 60 -4.76 5.49 -20.14
N VAL A 61 -4.24 4.91 -19.06
CA VAL A 61 -2.91 4.29 -19.07
C VAL A 61 -2.87 3.14 -20.08
N ASN A 62 -3.90 2.29 -20.10
CA ASN A 62 -4.00 1.21 -21.10
C ASN A 62 -4.10 1.75 -22.54
N ALA A 63 -4.81 2.85 -22.79
CA ALA A 63 -4.85 3.46 -24.12
C ALA A 63 -3.46 3.91 -24.60
N PHE A 64 -2.61 4.43 -23.69
CA PHE A 64 -1.22 4.78 -24.01
C PHE A 64 -0.32 3.58 -24.27
N ILE A 65 -0.63 2.42 -23.68
CA ILE A 65 0.14 1.20 -23.92
C ILE A 65 -0.33 0.50 -25.21
N GLU A 66 -1.63 0.55 -25.50
CA GLU A 66 -2.24 -0.33 -26.52
C GLU A 66 -2.61 0.37 -27.83
N GLU A 67 -2.92 1.66 -27.81
CA GLU A 67 -3.62 2.34 -28.92
C GLU A 67 -2.93 3.63 -29.39
N ILE A 68 -2.28 4.36 -28.48
CA ILE A 68 -1.72 5.68 -28.77
C ILE A 68 -0.25 5.56 -29.18
N ASP A 69 0.04 5.93 -30.43
CA ASP A 69 1.40 6.01 -30.97
C ASP A 69 2.07 7.36 -30.69
N LEU A 70 3.28 7.31 -30.12
CA LEU A 70 4.07 8.46 -29.71
C LEU A 70 5.26 8.78 -30.63
N HIS A 71 5.42 8.12 -31.78
CA HIS A 71 6.61 8.25 -32.66
C HIS A 71 6.97 9.72 -32.98
N ASP A 72 5.99 10.55 -33.35
CA ASP A 72 6.20 11.95 -33.75
C ASP A 72 5.64 12.99 -32.75
N VAL A 73 5.40 12.58 -31.50
CA VAL A 73 4.78 13.42 -30.47
C VAL A 73 5.85 14.06 -29.59
N ASN A 74 5.77 15.37 -29.37
CA ASN A 74 6.64 16.10 -28.43
C ASN A 74 5.91 16.63 -27.19
N ALA A 75 4.60 16.88 -27.30
CA ALA A 75 3.77 17.37 -26.21
C ALA A 75 2.39 16.68 -26.20
N ILE A 76 1.88 16.46 -24.99
CA ILE A 76 0.66 15.73 -24.69
C ILE A 76 -0.18 16.57 -23.74
N GLU A 77 -1.41 16.88 -24.13
CA GLU A 77 -2.40 17.50 -23.25
C GLU A 77 -3.50 16.48 -22.95
N ILE A 78 -3.69 16.18 -21.65
CA ILE A 78 -4.72 15.29 -21.13
C ILE A 78 -5.77 16.12 -20.43
N ARG A 79 -6.99 16.12 -20.96
CA ARG A 79 -8.15 16.72 -20.26
C ARG A 79 -8.89 15.63 -19.51
N TYR A 80 -8.86 15.65 -18.19
CA TYR A 80 -9.37 14.57 -17.34
C TYR A 80 -10.77 14.89 -16.76
N PRO A 81 -11.63 13.87 -16.54
CA PRO A 81 -12.95 14.05 -15.95
C PRO A 81 -12.92 14.68 -14.55
N VAL A 82 -13.92 15.49 -14.23
CA VAL A 82 -14.18 15.95 -12.85
C VAL A 82 -15.64 15.67 -12.53
N HIS A 83 -15.90 14.95 -11.45
CA HIS A 83 -17.25 14.50 -11.09
C HIS A 83 -17.62 14.95 -9.67
N PRO A 84 -18.81 15.51 -9.42
CA PRO A 84 -19.19 16.07 -8.11
C PRO A 84 -19.11 15.12 -6.92
N ASN A 85 -19.23 13.81 -7.17
CA ASN A 85 -19.15 12.76 -6.15
C ASN A 85 -17.76 12.13 -5.99
N ALA A 86 -16.71 12.77 -6.52
CA ALA A 86 -15.32 12.33 -6.39
C ALA A 86 -14.38 13.53 -6.17
N PRO A 87 -13.20 13.34 -5.56
CA PRO A 87 -12.20 14.41 -5.48
C PRO A 87 -11.83 14.96 -6.86
N ASP A 88 -11.69 16.28 -6.99
CA ASP A 88 -11.44 16.96 -8.27
C ASP A 88 -10.19 16.43 -8.99
N ASN A 89 -9.16 16.01 -8.25
CA ASN A 89 -7.91 15.48 -8.81
C ASN A 89 -7.91 13.97 -9.02
N ARG A 90 -9.00 13.25 -8.72
CA ARG A 90 -9.04 11.77 -8.77
C ARG A 90 -8.56 11.24 -10.12
N PHE A 91 -9.18 11.65 -11.22
CA PHE A 91 -8.86 11.12 -12.55
C PHE A 91 -7.48 11.56 -13.08
N ARG A 92 -6.93 12.65 -12.54
CA ARG A 92 -5.51 13.01 -12.76
C ARG A 92 -4.61 12.01 -12.06
N LEU A 93 -4.93 11.64 -10.81
CA LEU A 93 -4.20 10.63 -10.04
C LEU A 93 -4.29 9.25 -10.70
N GLU A 94 -5.45 8.85 -11.23
CA GLU A 94 -5.61 7.57 -11.96
C GLU A 94 -4.73 7.46 -13.21
N ALA A 95 -4.23 8.59 -13.73
CA ALA A 95 -3.32 8.63 -14.87
C ALA A 95 -1.87 8.28 -14.48
N TYR A 96 -1.53 8.19 -13.20
CA TYR A 96 -0.22 7.74 -12.77
C TYR A 96 0.08 6.30 -13.28
N PRO A 97 1.32 5.96 -13.70
CA PRO A 97 2.53 6.77 -13.80
C PRO A 97 2.76 7.36 -15.21
N LEU A 98 1.71 7.70 -15.96
CA LEU A 98 1.78 8.04 -17.40
C LEU A 98 2.87 9.07 -17.75
N ALA A 99 3.07 10.09 -16.92
CA ALA A 99 4.09 11.11 -17.14
C ALA A 99 5.52 10.55 -17.24
N ALA A 100 5.84 9.47 -16.52
CA ALA A 100 7.11 8.78 -16.65
C ALA A 100 7.14 7.83 -17.86
N MET A 101 5.99 7.28 -18.26
CA MET A 101 5.89 6.35 -19.40
C MET A 101 6.12 7.05 -20.76
N VAL A 102 5.85 8.35 -20.86
CA VAL A 102 5.98 9.12 -22.10
C VAL A 102 7.40 9.66 -22.36
N GLY A 103 8.35 9.35 -21.48
CA GLY A 103 9.75 9.78 -21.58
C GLY A 103 9.90 11.30 -21.41
N ASN A 104 10.76 11.94 -22.22
CA ASN A 104 11.04 13.37 -22.12
C ASN A 104 9.97 14.28 -22.77
N ARG A 105 8.81 13.75 -23.10
CA ARG A 105 7.73 14.52 -23.73
C ARG A 105 7.05 15.41 -22.71
N GLU A 106 6.68 16.62 -23.12
CA GLU A 106 5.88 17.49 -22.26
C GLU A 106 4.49 16.87 -22.06
N ILE A 107 4.03 16.80 -20.81
CA ILE A 107 2.69 16.30 -20.48
C ILE A 107 2.00 17.27 -19.52
N THR A 108 0.78 17.67 -19.87
CA THR A 108 -0.03 18.59 -19.06
C THR A 108 -1.40 18.00 -18.80
N PHE A 109 -1.89 18.15 -17.57
CA PHE A 109 -3.21 17.72 -17.15
C PHE A 109 -4.13 18.93 -16.94
N VAL A 110 -5.32 18.88 -17.54
CA VAL A 110 -6.31 19.96 -17.48
C VAL A 110 -7.65 19.39 -17.03
N ALA A 111 -8.26 19.97 -16.00
CA ALA A 111 -9.59 19.58 -15.56
C ALA A 111 -10.63 19.88 -16.65
N ARG A 112 -11.50 18.92 -16.93
CA ARG A 112 -12.72 19.15 -17.72
C ARG A 112 -13.77 19.87 -16.87
N ALA A 113 -14.68 20.59 -17.53
CA ALA A 113 -15.80 21.27 -16.88
C ALA A 113 -17.13 20.50 -16.97
N ASP A 114 -17.18 19.44 -17.78
CA ASP A 114 -18.28 18.49 -17.79
C ASP A 114 -17.99 17.30 -16.87
N SER A 115 -19.06 16.66 -16.39
CA SER A 115 -18.98 15.48 -15.52
C SER A 115 -18.98 14.17 -16.30
N ASP A 116 -18.67 14.21 -17.59
CA ASP A 116 -18.67 13.03 -18.45
C ASP A 116 -17.42 12.19 -18.20
N PHE A 117 -17.60 10.87 -18.21
CA PHE A 117 -16.54 9.91 -17.92
C PHE A 117 -15.65 9.59 -19.13
N HIS A 118 -14.84 10.57 -19.55
CA HIS A 118 -13.82 10.37 -20.58
C HIS A 118 -12.66 11.36 -20.48
N TYR A 119 -11.51 10.94 -20.98
CA TYR A 119 -10.36 11.80 -21.21
C TYR A 119 -10.37 12.32 -22.65
N ASP A 120 -10.03 13.60 -22.86
CA ASP A 120 -9.57 14.05 -24.18
C ASP A 120 -8.06 14.05 -24.21
N VAL A 121 -7.49 13.43 -25.23
CA VAL A 121 -6.06 13.37 -25.47
C VAL A 121 -5.74 14.19 -26.71
N LEU A 122 -4.88 15.20 -26.54
CA LEU A 122 -4.33 15.99 -27.64
C LEU A 122 -2.83 15.73 -27.73
N LEU A 123 -2.41 15.14 -28.84
CA LEU A 123 -1.01 14.88 -29.16
C LEU A 123 -0.52 15.93 -30.15
N LYS A 124 0.55 16.64 -29.80
CA LYS A 124 1.18 17.68 -30.63
C LYS A 124 2.50 17.16 -31.16
N GLY A 125 2.73 17.33 -32.47
CA GLY A 125 3.92 16.84 -33.15
C GLY A 125 4.94 17.92 -33.52
N ASN A 126 6.13 17.48 -33.93
CA ASN A 126 7.26 18.34 -34.24
C ASN A 126 7.03 19.35 -35.39
N ALA A 127 6.13 19.03 -36.33
CA ALA A 127 5.79 19.89 -37.45
C ALA A 127 4.48 20.67 -37.23
N GLY A 128 3.99 20.74 -35.99
CA GLY A 128 2.74 21.42 -35.62
C GLY A 128 1.48 20.60 -35.89
N GLN A 129 1.59 19.32 -36.25
CA GLN A 129 0.42 18.45 -36.39
C GLN A 129 -0.25 18.20 -35.02
N GLU A 130 -1.58 18.19 -35.01
CA GLU A 130 -2.39 17.82 -33.85
C GLU A 130 -3.18 16.54 -34.15
N ARG A 131 -3.14 15.58 -33.22
CA ARG A 131 -4.02 14.41 -33.23
C ARG A 131 -4.86 14.42 -31.96
N ARG A 132 -6.18 14.29 -32.10
CA ARG A 132 -7.14 14.26 -30.99
C ARG A 132 -7.77 12.89 -30.90
N SER A 133 -7.84 12.35 -29.70
CA SER A 133 -8.59 11.13 -29.41
C SER A 133 -9.37 11.26 -28.11
N LYS A 134 -10.48 10.54 -28.04
CA LYS A 134 -11.33 10.44 -26.86
C LYS A 134 -11.11 9.06 -26.23
N VAL A 135 -10.76 9.02 -24.95
CA VAL A 135 -10.60 7.76 -24.21
C VAL A 135 -11.73 7.66 -23.18
N LEU A 136 -12.70 6.80 -23.43
CA LEU A 136 -13.79 6.56 -22.48
C LEU A 136 -13.24 5.94 -21.20
N ALA A 137 -13.79 6.39 -20.07
CA ALA A 137 -13.43 5.91 -18.74
C ALA A 137 -14.68 5.49 -17.95
N PRO A 138 -15.42 4.46 -18.39
CA PRO A 138 -16.74 4.16 -17.83
C PRO A 138 -16.71 4.00 -16.31
N ASN A 139 -17.51 4.81 -15.63
CA ASN A 139 -17.66 4.81 -14.19
C ASN A 139 -19.14 4.78 -13.83
N ARG A 140 -19.45 4.26 -12.65
CA ARG A 140 -20.79 4.31 -12.06
C ARG A 140 -20.77 5.03 -10.71
N VAL A 141 -21.86 5.73 -10.42
CA VAL A 141 -22.15 6.24 -9.07
C VAL A 141 -22.96 5.17 -8.35
N HIS A 142 -22.53 4.75 -7.16
CA HIS A 142 -23.19 3.74 -6.36
C HIS A 142 -22.98 4.00 -4.86
N VAL A 143 -23.70 3.25 -4.02
CA VAL A 143 -23.54 3.28 -2.56
C VAL A 143 -22.85 2.00 -2.15
N ASP A 144 -21.72 2.13 -1.44
CA ASP A 144 -20.92 0.97 -1.02
C ASP A 144 -21.39 0.38 0.33
N ALA A 145 -20.69 -0.66 0.80
CA ALA A 145 -21.04 -1.37 2.04
C ALA A 145 -20.87 -0.53 3.32
N ALA A 146 -20.19 0.61 3.26
CA ALA A 146 -20.16 1.59 4.35
C ALA A 146 -21.33 2.58 4.29
N GLU A 147 -22.22 2.46 3.29
CA GLU A 147 -23.29 3.40 2.89
C GLU A 147 -22.78 4.77 2.43
N GLU A 148 -21.57 4.81 1.91
CA GLU A 148 -20.99 6.01 1.33
C GLU A 148 -21.21 6.04 -0.18
N THR A 149 -21.37 7.24 -0.74
CA THR A 149 -21.47 7.40 -2.19
C THR A 149 -20.09 7.31 -2.82
N SER A 150 -19.93 6.38 -3.75
CA SER A 150 -18.67 6.09 -4.45
C SER A 150 -18.84 6.21 -5.96
N VAL A 151 -17.78 6.68 -6.62
CA VAL A 151 -17.67 6.68 -8.09
C VAL A 151 -16.58 5.68 -8.47
N SER A 152 -16.97 4.55 -9.06
CA SER A 152 -16.04 3.45 -9.35
C SER A 152 -16.02 3.14 -10.85
N PRO A 153 -14.87 2.77 -11.45
CA PRO A 153 -14.85 2.20 -12.78
C PRO A 153 -15.79 1.00 -12.90
N THR A 154 -16.35 0.78 -14.07
CA THR A 154 -17.34 -0.29 -14.31
C THR A 154 -17.20 -0.84 -15.72
N GLY A 155 -17.64 -2.08 -15.94
CA GLY A 155 -17.69 -2.61 -17.29
C GLY A 155 -18.70 -1.87 -18.17
N TRP A 156 -18.41 -1.80 -19.47
CA TRP A 156 -19.23 -1.08 -20.45
C TRP A 156 -19.26 -1.81 -21.78
N LEU A 157 -20.34 -1.66 -22.53
CA LEU A 157 -20.52 -2.29 -23.84
C LEU A 157 -21.21 -1.33 -24.80
N ILE A 158 -20.55 -1.04 -25.92
CA ILE A 158 -21.04 -0.21 -27.02
C ILE A 158 -21.20 -1.13 -28.23
N ARG A 159 -22.39 -1.18 -28.82
CA ARG A 159 -22.66 -1.98 -30.03
C ARG A 159 -22.85 -1.08 -31.23
N ASP A 160 -22.61 -1.61 -32.43
CA ASP A 160 -22.90 -0.89 -33.68
C ASP A 160 -24.34 -0.33 -33.67
N GLY A 161 -24.45 0.98 -33.91
CA GLY A 161 -25.73 1.70 -33.93
C GLY A 161 -26.22 2.22 -32.57
N ASP A 162 -25.54 1.90 -31.47
CA ASP A 162 -25.80 2.44 -30.13
C ASP A 162 -24.54 3.09 -29.55
N ALA A 163 -24.35 4.37 -29.87
CA ALA A 163 -23.18 5.14 -29.44
C ALA A 163 -23.17 5.46 -27.93
N ALA A 164 -24.30 5.32 -27.22
CA ALA A 164 -24.34 5.55 -25.78
C ALA A 164 -23.75 4.34 -25.03
N GLY A 165 -24.08 3.13 -25.51
CA GLY A 165 -23.73 1.88 -24.87
C GLY A 165 -24.46 1.68 -23.53
N GLU A 166 -24.16 0.56 -22.88
CA GLU A 166 -24.76 0.16 -21.63
C GLU A 166 -23.74 -0.40 -20.65
N ARG A 167 -24.08 -0.37 -19.36
CA ARG A 167 -23.26 -0.99 -18.33
C ARG A 167 -23.20 -2.51 -18.54
N LEU A 168 -21.98 -3.03 -18.55
CA LEU A 168 -21.69 -4.47 -18.55
C LEU A 168 -21.24 -4.87 -17.14
N ALA A 169 -22.11 -5.50 -16.35
CA ALA A 169 -21.70 -6.06 -15.07
C ALA A 169 -20.71 -7.22 -15.30
N THR A 170 -19.44 -7.01 -14.97
CA THR A 170 -18.40 -8.02 -15.14
C THR A 170 -18.45 -9.08 -14.02
N ASP A 171 -17.83 -10.22 -14.27
CA ASP A 171 -17.47 -11.24 -13.29
C ASP A 171 -16.64 -10.68 -12.12
N TYR A 172 -15.68 -9.79 -12.38
CA TYR A 172 -14.85 -9.14 -11.36
C TYR A 172 -15.70 -8.26 -10.42
N GLU A 173 -16.62 -7.47 -10.97
CA GLU A 173 -17.56 -6.66 -10.19
C GLU A 173 -18.52 -7.55 -9.39
N GLN A 174 -19.12 -8.57 -10.02
CA GLN A 174 -20.05 -9.50 -9.36
C GLN A 174 -19.37 -10.30 -8.24
N LEU A 175 -18.13 -10.77 -8.46
CA LEU A 175 -17.37 -11.49 -7.46
C LEU A 175 -17.17 -10.64 -6.21
N PHE A 176 -16.78 -9.38 -6.37
CA PHE A 176 -16.61 -8.46 -5.26
C PHE A 176 -17.93 -8.17 -4.56
N GLU A 177 -18.95 -7.72 -5.30
CA GLU A 177 -20.24 -7.31 -4.75
C GLU A 177 -20.91 -8.44 -3.95
N GLU A 178 -20.95 -9.64 -4.51
CA GLU A 178 -21.60 -10.78 -3.85
C GLU A 178 -20.81 -11.26 -2.64
N THR A 179 -19.49 -11.20 -2.68
CA THR A 179 -18.63 -11.56 -1.54
C THR A 179 -18.79 -10.55 -0.40
N ILE A 180 -18.77 -9.26 -0.70
CA ILE A 180 -19.04 -8.20 0.29
C ILE A 180 -20.44 -8.39 0.87
N ASN A 181 -21.45 -8.57 0.02
CA ASN A 181 -22.83 -8.78 0.45
C ASN A 181 -22.98 -10.00 1.39
N ALA A 182 -22.30 -11.11 1.10
CA ALA A 182 -22.35 -12.29 1.96
C ALA A 182 -21.69 -12.04 3.34
N VAL A 183 -20.58 -11.30 3.37
CA VAL A 183 -19.89 -10.95 4.62
C VAL A 183 -20.71 -9.95 5.45
N THR A 184 -21.31 -8.93 4.82
CA THR A 184 -22.05 -7.88 5.55
C THR A 184 -23.36 -8.38 6.15
N HIS A 185 -23.97 -9.42 5.56
CA HIS A 185 -25.19 -10.06 6.06
C HIS A 185 -24.94 -11.25 6.99
N PHE A 186 -23.68 -11.63 7.22
CA PHE A 186 -23.33 -12.68 8.17
C PHE A 186 -23.49 -12.18 9.61
N ASP A 187 -23.99 -13.04 10.51
CA ASP A 187 -24.12 -12.71 11.93
C ASP A 187 -22.78 -12.85 12.65
N TRP A 188 -22.09 -11.72 12.77
CA TRP A 188 -20.81 -11.57 13.48
C TRP A 188 -20.94 -11.46 15.01
N GLY A 189 -22.16 -11.46 15.55
CA GLY A 189 -22.39 -11.16 16.96
C GLY A 189 -22.16 -9.68 17.31
N ALA A 190 -22.04 -9.40 18.62
CA ALA A 190 -22.05 -8.03 19.15
C ALA A 190 -20.70 -7.53 19.71
N SER A 191 -19.72 -8.42 19.93
CA SER A 191 -18.47 -8.08 20.62
C SER A 191 -17.24 -8.35 19.78
N GLU A 192 -16.30 -7.42 19.79
CA GLU A 192 -14.96 -7.59 19.23
C GLU A 192 -14.06 -8.46 20.13
N PRO A 193 -13.12 -9.23 19.54
CA PRO A 193 -13.00 -9.49 18.10
C PRO A 193 -14.10 -10.41 17.58
N TYR A 194 -14.60 -10.13 16.37
CA TYR A 194 -15.68 -10.91 15.74
C TYR A 194 -15.19 -12.27 15.21
N PHE A 195 -13.91 -12.33 14.82
CA PHE A 195 -13.27 -13.54 14.34
C PHE A 195 -11.78 -13.56 14.69
N GLU A 196 -11.17 -14.72 14.46
CA GLU A 196 -9.72 -14.91 14.47
C GLU A 196 -9.16 -14.50 13.11
N GLU A 197 -9.40 -15.31 12.07
CA GLU A 197 -9.14 -14.96 10.66
C GLU A 197 -10.44 -15.06 9.85
N LEU A 198 -10.73 -14.05 9.03
CA LEU A 198 -11.70 -14.08 7.94
C LEU A 198 -10.93 -14.27 6.63
N ASN A 199 -10.87 -15.51 6.14
CA ASN A 199 -10.18 -15.87 4.93
C ASN A 199 -11.11 -15.71 3.71
N ILE A 200 -10.67 -14.95 2.71
CA ILE A 200 -11.37 -14.71 1.44
C ILE A 200 -10.47 -15.20 0.33
N ARG A 201 -10.59 -16.48 -0.01
CA ARG A 201 -9.77 -17.12 -1.03
C ARG A 201 -10.43 -16.98 -2.39
N VAL A 202 -9.74 -16.32 -3.31
CA VAL A 202 -10.20 -16.10 -4.69
C VAL A 202 -9.26 -16.79 -5.67
N ALA A 203 -9.82 -17.42 -6.70
CA ALA A 203 -9.11 -17.78 -7.92
C ALA A 203 -9.53 -16.77 -9.01
N LEU A 204 -8.56 -16.06 -9.59
CA LEU A 204 -8.81 -15.03 -10.61
C LEU A 204 -7.83 -15.21 -11.80
N PRO A 205 -8.34 -15.33 -13.05
CA PRO A 205 -7.53 -15.49 -14.24
C PRO A 205 -7.07 -14.13 -14.79
N ALA A 206 -6.29 -13.40 -13.99
CA ALA A 206 -5.73 -12.12 -14.36
C ALA A 206 -4.22 -12.10 -14.06
N LEU A 207 -3.43 -11.81 -15.09
CA LEU A 207 -1.98 -11.62 -14.98
C LEU A 207 -1.66 -10.18 -14.55
N ASP A 208 -0.54 -10.03 -13.84
CA ASP A 208 0.02 -8.72 -13.50
C ASP A 208 0.87 -8.21 -14.67
N GLU A 209 0.78 -6.92 -14.97
CA GLU A 209 1.59 -6.28 -16.02
C GLU A 209 2.56 -5.27 -15.42
N THR A 210 3.86 -5.55 -15.49
CA THR A 210 4.91 -4.61 -15.08
C THR A 210 4.97 -3.41 -16.03
N LEU A 211 4.98 -2.19 -15.47
CA LEU A 211 5.12 -0.96 -16.22
C LEU A 211 6.62 -0.55 -16.31
N PRO A 212 7.03 0.22 -17.33
CA PRO A 212 8.44 0.60 -17.53
C PRO A 212 8.92 1.70 -16.56
N VAL A 213 8.36 1.79 -15.35
CA VAL A 213 8.60 2.85 -14.38
C VAL A 213 8.74 2.22 -13.00
N GLY A 214 9.94 2.28 -12.40
CA GLY A 214 10.15 1.83 -11.01
C GLY A 214 9.61 0.42 -10.71
N ASP A 215 8.90 0.29 -9.60
CA ASP A 215 8.19 -0.93 -9.17
C ASP A 215 6.71 -0.94 -9.59
N GLU A 216 6.31 -0.06 -10.52
CA GLU A 216 4.92 0.07 -10.95
C GLU A 216 4.40 -1.18 -11.65
N VAL A 217 3.24 -1.64 -11.20
CA VAL A 217 2.58 -2.83 -11.72
C VAL A 217 1.09 -2.57 -11.86
N MET A 218 0.52 -3.03 -12.97
CA MET A 218 -0.93 -3.06 -13.16
C MET A 218 -1.45 -4.45 -12.76
N SER A 219 -2.01 -4.57 -11.56
CA SER A 219 -2.56 -5.82 -11.05
C SER A 219 -4.01 -5.69 -10.62
N LEU A 220 -4.90 -6.45 -11.28
CA LEU A 220 -6.28 -6.64 -10.82
C LEU A 220 -6.36 -7.52 -9.57
N ARG A 221 -5.37 -8.40 -9.35
CA ARG A 221 -5.37 -9.29 -8.17
C ARG A 221 -5.02 -8.52 -6.91
N GLU A 222 -4.02 -7.64 -6.98
CA GLU A 222 -3.69 -6.74 -5.88
C GLU A 222 -4.82 -5.74 -5.62
N ALA A 223 -5.34 -5.09 -6.67
CA ALA A 223 -6.46 -4.17 -6.53
C ALA A 223 -7.67 -4.81 -5.85
N LEU A 224 -7.99 -6.07 -6.18
CA LEU A 224 -9.06 -6.84 -5.52
C LEU A 224 -8.74 -7.17 -4.06
N HIS A 225 -7.48 -7.49 -3.74
CA HIS A 225 -7.04 -7.70 -2.36
C HIS A 225 -7.31 -6.45 -1.52
N GLU A 226 -6.87 -5.30 -2.03
CA GLU A 226 -6.99 -4.00 -1.37
C GLU A 226 -8.47 -3.56 -1.26
N ASP A 227 -9.26 -3.76 -2.32
CA ASP A 227 -10.71 -3.52 -2.31
C ASP A 227 -11.42 -4.34 -1.22
N PHE A 228 -11.14 -5.65 -1.13
CA PHE A 228 -11.74 -6.50 -0.09
C PHE A 228 -11.32 -6.06 1.31
N TYR A 229 -10.02 -5.85 1.51
CA TYR A 229 -9.48 -5.55 2.82
C TYR A 229 -10.11 -4.26 3.38
N PHE A 230 -10.03 -3.16 2.64
CA PHE A 230 -10.49 -1.88 3.15
C PHE A 230 -12.02 -1.73 3.14
N SER A 231 -12.73 -2.30 2.17
CA SER A 231 -14.21 -2.24 2.18
C SER A 231 -14.79 -2.99 3.37
N LEU A 232 -14.18 -4.12 3.76
CA LEU A 232 -14.60 -4.85 4.95
C LEU A 232 -14.15 -4.16 6.25
N LEU A 233 -12.97 -3.53 6.27
CA LEU A 233 -12.54 -2.72 7.40
C LEU A 233 -13.55 -1.58 7.67
N GLU A 234 -13.97 -0.87 6.63
CA GLU A 234 -14.98 0.20 6.69
C GLU A 234 -16.34 -0.33 7.17
N PHE A 235 -16.77 -1.49 6.68
CA PHE A 235 -17.98 -2.17 7.18
C PHE A 235 -17.88 -2.48 8.68
N PHE A 236 -16.77 -3.06 9.15
CA PHE A 236 -16.62 -3.40 10.57
C PHE A 236 -16.51 -2.16 11.46
N GLN A 237 -15.89 -1.06 10.99
CA GLN A 237 -15.91 0.23 11.68
C GLN A 237 -17.34 0.68 11.92
N LYS A 238 -18.15 0.67 10.86
CA LYS A 238 -19.57 1.02 10.95
C LYS A 238 -20.37 0.09 11.84
N LYS A 239 -20.22 -1.23 11.69
CA LYS A 239 -20.89 -2.24 12.52
C LYS A 239 -20.63 -1.98 14.00
N SER A 240 -19.42 -1.55 14.33
CA SER A 240 -19.00 -1.26 15.70
C SER A 240 -19.42 0.13 16.21
N GLY A 241 -20.09 0.94 15.38
CA GLY A 241 -20.51 2.31 15.71
C GLY A 241 -19.38 3.34 15.70
N ARG A 242 -18.23 3.02 15.08
CA ARG A 242 -17.07 3.92 14.99
C ARG A 242 -17.09 4.72 13.67
N PRO A 243 -16.51 5.93 13.65
CA PRO A 243 -16.33 6.68 12.41
C PRO A 243 -15.37 5.94 11.45
N LEU A 244 -15.52 6.18 10.16
CA LEU A 244 -14.59 5.66 9.15
C LEU A 244 -13.18 6.20 9.40
N GLY A 245 -12.19 5.30 9.30
CA GLY A 245 -10.80 5.61 9.60
C GLY A 245 -10.41 5.49 11.07
N ASP A 246 -11.33 5.08 11.97
CA ASP A 246 -10.95 4.75 13.35
C ASP A 246 -9.96 3.57 13.38
N ARG A 247 -8.82 3.81 14.02
CA ARG A 247 -7.69 2.88 14.07
C ARG A 247 -7.70 1.94 15.29
N GLY A 248 -8.69 2.06 16.16
CA GLY A 248 -8.87 1.24 17.35
C GLY A 248 -9.79 0.03 17.17
N LEU A 249 -10.39 -0.15 15.99
CA LEU A 249 -11.23 -1.30 15.63
C LEU A 249 -10.45 -2.62 15.75
N LYS A 250 -11.03 -3.63 16.40
CA LYS A 250 -10.41 -4.96 16.56
C LYS A 250 -11.28 -6.07 15.96
N PRO A 251 -11.50 -6.14 14.63
CA PRO A 251 -12.44 -7.12 14.07
C PRO A 251 -11.90 -8.55 14.08
N GLY A 252 -10.57 -8.73 14.08
CA GLY A 252 -9.87 -9.95 13.67
C GLY A 252 -9.06 -9.71 12.38
N GLN A 253 -8.33 -10.72 11.90
CA GLN A 253 -7.58 -10.61 10.65
C GLN A 253 -8.50 -10.78 9.44
N ILE A 254 -8.66 -9.75 8.63
CA ILE A 254 -9.31 -9.84 7.32
C ILE A 254 -8.23 -10.23 6.31
N VAL A 255 -8.36 -11.39 5.66
CA VAL A 255 -7.32 -11.93 4.79
C VAL A 255 -7.88 -12.25 3.40
N PRO A 256 -7.80 -11.31 2.46
CA PRO A 256 -7.98 -11.60 1.04
C PRO A 256 -6.77 -12.37 0.50
N GLN A 257 -7.00 -13.55 -0.07
CA GLN A 257 -5.96 -14.34 -0.74
C GLN A 257 -6.36 -14.52 -2.20
N ILE A 258 -5.82 -13.66 -3.08
CA ILE A 258 -6.18 -13.60 -4.50
C ILE A 258 -5.14 -14.38 -5.32
N LEU A 259 -5.50 -15.61 -5.68
CA LEU A 259 -4.62 -16.56 -6.37
C LEU A 259 -4.81 -16.49 -7.89
N PRO A 260 -3.73 -16.65 -8.67
CA PRO A 260 -3.86 -16.80 -10.11
C PRO A 260 -4.62 -18.09 -10.46
N SER A 261 -5.35 -18.07 -11.58
CA SER A 261 -6.03 -19.25 -12.13
C SER A 261 -5.93 -19.31 -13.65
N SER A 262 -6.20 -20.48 -14.24
CA SER A 262 -6.17 -20.69 -15.70
C SER A 262 -7.54 -20.53 -16.37
N GLY A 263 -8.49 -19.85 -15.72
CA GLY A 263 -9.83 -19.58 -16.25
C GLY A 263 -10.96 -19.69 -15.23
N ASP A 264 -10.73 -20.40 -14.12
CA ASP A 264 -11.69 -20.51 -13.02
C ASP A 264 -11.80 -19.19 -12.28
N ILE A 265 -13.02 -18.67 -12.14
CA ILE A 265 -13.34 -17.57 -11.25
C ILE A 265 -14.15 -18.11 -10.09
N PHE A 266 -13.56 -18.08 -8.90
CA PHE A 266 -14.13 -18.72 -7.72
C PHE A 266 -13.77 -17.93 -6.47
N VAL A 267 -14.72 -17.86 -5.53
CA VAL A 267 -14.49 -17.32 -4.18
C VAL A 267 -14.97 -18.29 -3.14
N ARG A 268 -14.22 -18.38 -2.04
CA ARG A 268 -14.59 -19.06 -0.80
C ARG A 268 -14.26 -18.16 0.38
N VAL A 269 -15.26 -17.95 1.24
CA VAL A 269 -15.17 -17.14 2.44
C VAL A 269 -15.44 -18.00 3.65
N GLU A 270 -14.49 -18.03 4.58
CA GLU A 270 -14.62 -18.80 5.81
C GLU A 270 -13.86 -18.16 6.97
N THR A 271 -14.32 -18.41 8.20
CA THR A 271 -13.53 -18.10 9.38
C THR A 271 -12.58 -19.24 9.71
N GLN A 272 -11.35 -18.91 10.06
CA GLN A 272 -10.31 -19.87 10.45
C GLN A 272 -9.71 -19.49 11.80
N PRO A 273 -9.19 -20.47 12.57
CA PRO A 273 -8.40 -20.16 13.74
C PRO A 273 -7.06 -19.53 13.36
N LEU A 274 -6.54 -18.66 14.22
CA LEU A 274 -5.19 -18.14 14.09
C LEU A 274 -4.18 -19.29 14.16
N THR A 275 -3.07 -19.13 13.44
CA THR A 275 -1.94 -20.05 13.51
C THR A 275 -0.73 -19.34 14.09
N SER A 276 0.16 -20.09 14.74
CA SER A 276 1.48 -19.60 15.21
C SER A 276 2.63 -19.94 14.26
N ARG A 277 2.31 -20.47 13.06
CA ARG A 277 3.29 -20.89 12.05
C ARG A 277 3.93 -19.68 11.37
N TYR A 278 5.24 -19.75 11.11
CA TYR A 278 5.92 -18.85 10.16
C TYR A 278 6.09 -19.52 8.79
N TRP A 279 6.22 -18.69 7.76
CA TRP A 279 6.54 -19.09 6.38
C TRP A 279 7.90 -18.49 6.00
N ASP A 280 8.91 -18.80 6.82
CA ASP A 280 10.25 -18.25 6.69
C ASP A 280 10.89 -18.57 5.33
N GLY A 281 11.64 -17.60 4.83
CA GLY A 281 12.56 -17.76 3.70
C GLY A 281 13.92 -18.30 4.15
N ALA A 282 14.88 -18.34 3.23
CA ALA A 282 16.25 -18.69 3.54
C ALA A 282 16.93 -17.59 4.38
N GLU A 283 17.90 -17.99 5.20
CA GLU A 283 18.79 -17.04 5.88
C GLU A 283 19.67 -16.29 4.86
N GLN A 284 19.87 -15.01 5.10
CA GLN A 284 20.64 -14.12 4.22
C GLN A 284 21.75 -13.41 4.99
N GLN A 285 22.78 -12.91 4.32
CA GLN A 285 23.71 -11.98 4.96
C GLN A 285 23.01 -10.65 5.19
N ILE A 286 22.81 -10.22 6.45
CA ILE A 286 21.97 -9.06 6.79
C ILE A 286 22.40 -7.75 6.10
N GLU A 287 23.69 -7.60 5.78
CA GLU A 287 24.21 -6.43 5.07
C GLU A 287 23.82 -6.37 3.59
N ALA A 288 23.44 -7.50 3.01
CA ALA A 288 23.10 -7.67 1.60
C ALA A 288 21.82 -8.49 1.43
N ALA A 289 20.90 -8.43 2.41
CA ALA A 289 19.62 -9.10 2.32
C ALA A 289 18.83 -8.48 1.15
N THR A 290 18.33 -9.31 0.25
CA THR A 290 17.60 -8.86 -0.95
C THR A 290 16.09 -8.96 -0.77
N GLU A 291 15.63 -9.50 0.35
CA GLU A 291 14.22 -9.66 0.68
C GLU A 291 14.02 -9.69 2.20
N PRO A 292 12.77 -9.52 2.68
CA PRO A 292 12.50 -9.51 4.12
C PRO A 292 12.94 -10.80 4.82
N VAL A 293 13.71 -10.63 5.90
CA VAL A 293 14.48 -11.67 6.59
C VAL A 293 13.60 -12.69 7.34
N ALA A 294 14.09 -13.93 7.48
CA ALA A 294 13.40 -14.95 8.26
C ALA A 294 13.29 -14.54 9.74
N VAL A 295 12.20 -14.92 10.43
CA VAL A 295 12.04 -14.62 11.85
C VAL A 295 13.14 -15.27 12.68
N GLN A 296 13.49 -16.52 12.36
CA GLN A 296 14.62 -17.19 13.03
C GLN A 296 15.94 -16.42 12.89
N GLN A 297 16.17 -15.77 11.74
CA GLN A 297 17.33 -14.92 11.54
C GLN A 297 17.24 -13.66 12.41
N ILE A 298 16.07 -13.00 12.49
CA ILE A 298 15.86 -11.84 13.39
C ILE A 298 16.21 -12.21 14.84
N GLU A 299 15.78 -13.38 15.31
CA GLU A 299 16.08 -13.85 16.67
C GLU A 299 17.58 -14.11 16.89
N ALA A 300 18.27 -14.67 15.89
CA ALA A 300 19.71 -14.91 15.92
C ALA A 300 20.50 -13.60 15.96
N GLU A 301 20.13 -12.63 15.12
CA GLU A 301 20.74 -11.29 15.07
C GLU A 301 20.55 -10.55 16.40
N LEU A 302 19.34 -10.58 16.98
CA LEU A 302 19.10 -10.02 18.32
C LEU A 302 19.95 -10.69 19.40
N LYS A 303 20.19 -12.01 19.30
CA LYS A 303 21.06 -12.72 20.24
C LYS A 303 22.53 -12.30 20.08
N GLU A 304 22.99 -12.08 18.86
CA GLU A 304 24.36 -11.61 18.58
C GLU A 304 24.60 -10.19 19.09
N ILE A 305 23.61 -9.30 18.94
CA ILE A 305 23.67 -7.92 19.48
C ILE A 305 23.88 -7.91 21.01
N GLY A 306 23.34 -8.92 21.72
CA GLY A 306 23.50 -9.05 23.17
C GLY A 306 22.55 -8.14 23.97
N GLY A 307 22.96 -7.77 25.18
CA GLY A 307 22.13 -7.01 26.12
C GLY A 307 21.09 -7.85 26.88
N GLU A 308 20.26 -7.18 27.68
CA GLU A 308 19.17 -7.80 28.44
C GLU A 308 17.99 -8.13 27.49
N ALA A 309 17.45 -9.34 27.60
CA ALA A 309 16.30 -9.79 26.82
C ALA A 309 15.00 -9.29 27.44
N PHE A 310 14.05 -8.84 26.62
CA PHE A 310 12.66 -8.68 27.05
C PHE A 310 11.71 -9.02 25.90
N GLU A 311 10.46 -9.37 26.27
CA GLU A 311 9.52 -9.95 25.32
C GLU A 311 8.05 -9.66 25.67
N ALA A 312 7.20 -9.73 24.65
CA ALA A 312 5.75 -9.67 24.76
C ALA A 312 5.11 -10.79 23.93
N LEU A 313 3.89 -11.19 24.29
CA LEU A 313 3.11 -12.16 23.52
C LEU A 313 2.13 -11.43 22.59
N THR A 314 1.97 -11.98 21.39
CA THR A 314 0.95 -11.57 20.41
C THR A 314 -0.37 -12.31 20.66
N ARG A 315 -1.45 -11.87 20.00
CA ARG A 315 -2.76 -12.56 20.08
C ARG A 315 -2.69 -14.00 19.61
N SER A 316 -1.90 -14.32 18.58
CA SER A 316 -1.78 -15.70 18.10
C SER A 316 -0.86 -16.60 18.94
N GLY A 317 -0.23 -16.06 19.99
CA GLY A 317 0.76 -16.77 20.80
C GLY A 317 2.20 -16.76 20.26
N ARG A 318 2.50 -15.97 19.22
CA ARG A 318 3.89 -15.64 18.85
C ARG A 318 4.52 -14.68 19.88
N THR A 319 5.84 -14.59 19.87
CA THR A 319 6.61 -13.72 20.77
C THR A 319 7.22 -12.55 20.01
N VAL A 320 6.99 -11.34 20.50
CA VAL A 320 7.77 -10.14 20.15
C VAL A 320 9.06 -10.18 20.97
N ARG A 321 10.21 -10.16 20.31
CA ARG A 321 11.53 -10.21 20.98
C ARG A 321 12.28 -8.91 20.82
N ALA A 322 12.90 -8.46 21.91
CA ALA A 322 13.66 -7.23 21.95
C ALA A 322 14.92 -7.35 22.83
N ARG A 323 15.83 -6.38 22.69
CA ARG A 323 17.03 -6.24 23.51
C ARG A 323 17.16 -4.87 24.13
N TYR A 324 17.68 -4.81 25.35
CA TYR A 324 18.06 -3.60 26.05
C TYR A 324 19.58 -3.58 26.26
N ILE A 325 20.23 -2.57 25.71
CA ILE A 325 21.66 -2.31 25.85
C ILE A 325 21.79 -1.11 26.78
N LYS A 326 22.21 -1.38 28.01
CA LYS A 326 22.40 -0.34 29.03
C LYS A 326 23.74 0.38 28.82
N GLY A 327 23.70 1.71 28.84
CA GLY A 327 24.88 2.55 28.70
C GLY A 327 24.80 3.83 29.51
N ARG A 328 25.70 4.77 29.19
CA ARG A 328 25.79 6.11 29.81
C ARG A 328 25.25 7.22 28.92
N ASP A 329 25.11 6.95 27.63
CA ASP A 329 24.55 7.85 26.65
C ASP A 329 23.06 8.12 26.93
N ALA A 330 22.51 9.18 26.31
CA ALA A 330 21.08 9.42 26.32
C ALA A 330 20.37 8.26 25.61
N ALA A 331 19.45 7.61 26.32
CA ALA A 331 18.76 6.43 25.83
C ALA A 331 17.88 6.71 24.60
N VAL A 332 17.91 5.79 23.63
CA VAL A 332 17.09 5.81 22.41
C VAL A 332 16.34 4.49 22.26
N MET A 333 15.03 4.55 21.99
CA MET A 333 14.25 3.39 21.56
C MET A 333 14.34 3.26 20.04
N ILE A 334 14.61 2.05 19.54
CA ILE A 334 14.65 1.73 18.11
C ILE A 334 13.62 0.63 17.84
N SER A 335 12.69 0.86 16.92
CA SER A 335 11.71 -0.15 16.53
C SER A 335 11.54 -0.27 15.02
N GLY A 336 11.03 -1.41 14.58
CA GLY A 336 10.59 -1.66 13.21
C GLY A 336 9.53 -2.77 13.17
N GLY A 337 8.87 -2.91 12.02
CA GLY A 337 7.87 -3.95 11.82
C GLY A 337 6.62 -3.78 12.70
N GLN A 338 6.29 -2.54 13.10
CA GLN A 338 4.97 -2.21 13.65
C GLN A 338 3.89 -2.55 12.63
N HIS A 339 4.10 -2.10 11.39
CA HIS A 339 3.37 -2.54 10.22
C HIS A 339 4.22 -3.57 9.50
N ALA A 340 3.72 -4.80 9.39
CA ALA A 340 4.58 -5.91 9.02
C ALA A 340 4.81 -6.06 7.50
N ASN A 341 4.02 -5.38 6.68
CA ASN A 341 4.21 -5.25 5.24
C ASN A 341 5.21 -4.13 4.86
N GLU A 342 5.64 -3.31 5.82
CA GLU A 342 6.67 -2.27 5.67
C GLU A 342 8.04 -2.87 6.03
N THR A 343 8.73 -3.39 5.04
CA THR A 343 9.67 -4.50 5.28
C THR A 343 11.13 -4.10 5.50
N THR A 344 11.53 -2.88 5.15
CA THR A 344 12.93 -2.46 5.26
C THR A 344 13.32 -2.04 6.68
N GLY A 345 12.34 -1.59 7.47
CA GLY A 345 12.57 -1.05 8.82
C GLY A 345 13.24 -2.05 9.76
N GLY A 346 12.73 -3.29 9.84
CA GLY A 346 13.30 -4.32 10.71
C GLY A 346 14.75 -4.68 10.38
N ALA A 347 15.08 -4.82 9.10
CA ALA A 347 16.45 -5.06 8.64
C ALA A 347 17.36 -3.85 8.93
N GLY A 348 16.88 -2.63 8.69
CA GLY A 348 17.59 -1.39 9.01
C GLY A 348 17.91 -1.26 10.50
N ALA A 349 16.94 -1.55 11.38
CA ALA A 349 17.11 -1.55 12.83
C ALA A 349 18.21 -2.54 13.27
N LEU A 350 18.18 -3.78 12.79
CA LEU A 350 19.17 -4.80 13.11
C LEU A 350 20.58 -4.37 12.70
N ARG A 351 20.75 -3.88 11.45
CA ARG A 351 22.04 -3.41 10.94
C ARG A 351 22.59 -2.23 11.75
N ALA A 352 21.73 -1.31 12.16
CA ALA A 352 22.13 -0.16 12.97
C ALA A 352 22.54 -0.62 14.37
N ALA A 353 21.74 -1.47 15.02
CA ALA A 353 22.06 -1.99 16.35
C ALA A 353 23.38 -2.78 16.39
N ARG A 354 23.70 -3.57 15.36
CA ARG A 354 25.00 -4.25 15.25
C ARG A 354 26.19 -3.28 15.22
N ARG A 355 26.01 -2.10 14.63
CA ARG A 355 27.05 -1.06 14.58
C ARG A 355 27.14 -0.31 15.91
N LEU A 356 25.99 0.08 16.47
CA LEU A 356 25.92 0.76 17.77
C LEU A 356 26.49 -0.10 18.89
N ALA A 357 26.18 -1.39 18.95
CA ALA A 357 26.65 -2.31 20.00
C ALA A 357 28.18 -2.46 20.06
N LYS A 358 28.92 -2.00 19.05
CA LYS A 358 30.40 -1.98 19.03
C LYS A 358 31.00 -0.71 19.64
N LEU A 359 30.19 0.30 19.93
CA LEU A 359 30.63 1.58 20.48
C LEU A 359 30.57 1.56 22.02
N GLU A 360 31.46 2.32 22.66
CA GLU A 360 31.50 2.42 24.12
C GLU A 360 30.44 3.40 24.62
N GLY A 361 29.65 2.98 25.63
CA GLY A 361 28.72 3.87 26.33
C GLY A 361 27.31 3.93 25.75
N VAL A 362 27.07 3.29 24.60
CA VAL A 362 25.76 3.27 23.93
C VAL A 362 24.65 2.76 24.82
N HIS A 363 23.50 3.40 24.71
CA HIS A 363 22.32 3.16 25.51
C HIS A 363 21.08 3.14 24.62
N PHE A 364 20.52 1.97 24.35
CA PHE A 364 19.34 1.84 23.49
C PHE A 364 18.54 0.56 23.77
N THR A 365 17.29 0.56 23.32
CA THR A 365 16.50 -0.67 23.14
C THR A 365 16.25 -0.92 21.66
N ILE A 366 16.13 -2.18 21.26
CA ILE A 366 15.75 -2.56 19.89
C ILE A 366 14.61 -3.58 19.89
N SER A 367 13.54 -3.27 19.15
CA SER A 367 12.44 -4.20 18.81
C SER A 367 12.21 -4.18 17.28
N PRO A 368 12.88 -5.06 16.50
CA PRO A 368 12.93 -4.96 15.04
C PRO A 368 11.70 -5.56 14.35
N LEU A 369 10.84 -6.26 15.11
CA LEU A 369 9.61 -6.87 14.63
C LEU A 369 8.54 -6.79 15.72
N GLU A 370 7.79 -5.69 15.77
CA GLU A 370 6.74 -5.47 16.77
C GLU A 370 5.43 -6.19 16.45
N ASN A 371 5.15 -6.51 15.19
CA ASN A 371 3.95 -7.24 14.75
C ASN A 371 4.27 -8.61 14.09
N PRO A 372 4.69 -9.64 14.87
CA PRO A 372 4.96 -10.97 14.33
C PRO A 372 3.77 -11.65 13.66
N ASP A 373 2.53 -11.33 14.07
CA ASP A 373 1.31 -11.90 13.49
C ASP A 373 1.07 -11.39 12.08
N GLY A 374 1.17 -10.07 11.88
CA GLY A 374 1.17 -9.46 10.56
C GLY A 374 2.34 -9.96 9.71
N TYR A 375 3.52 -10.18 10.29
CA TYR A 375 4.70 -10.62 9.54
C TYR A 375 4.56 -12.05 9.01
N ALA A 376 4.02 -12.95 9.83
CA ALA A 376 3.69 -14.30 9.37
C ALA A 376 2.61 -14.29 8.27
N LEU A 377 1.63 -13.39 8.37
CA LEU A 377 0.63 -13.19 7.33
C LEU A 377 1.26 -12.68 6.03
N HIS A 378 2.13 -11.68 6.10
CA HIS A 378 2.88 -11.14 4.97
C HIS A 378 3.73 -12.23 4.31
N GLN A 379 4.45 -13.03 5.09
CA GLN A 379 5.21 -14.18 4.60
C GLN A 379 4.32 -15.21 3.88
N ARG A 380 3.11 -15.47 4.40
CA ARG A 380 2.16 -16.38 3.76
C ARG A 380 1.70 -15.87 2.40
N LEU A 381 1.28 -14.61 2.32
CA LEU A 381 0.67 -14.01 1.13
C LEU A 381 1.71 -13.83 -0.01
N ARG A 382 2.90 -13.33 0.31
CA ARG A 382 3.96 -13.05 -0.68
C ARG A 382 4.52 -14.28 -1.40
N ARG A 383 4.21 -15.50 -0.93
CA ARG A 383 4.58 -16.73 -1.65
C ARG A 383 3.87 -16.84 -2.99
N ASP A 384 2.66 -16.31 -3.08
CA ASP A 384 1.84 -16.38 -4.28
C ASP A 384 2.05 -15.15 -5.16
N SER A 385 2.25 -13.95 -4.58
CA SER A 385 2.56 -12.73 -5.34
C SER A 385 3.49 -11.80 -4.55
N PRO A 386 4.82 -11.93 -4.71
CA PRO A 386 5.76 -11.23 -3.83
C PRO A 386 5.71 -9.71 -3.93
N ARG A 387 5.27 -9.16 -5.08
CA ARG A 387 5.24 -7.72 -5.34
C ARG A 387 3.86 -7.08 -5.08
N HIS A 388 3.05 -7.64 -4.19
CA HIS A 388 1.79 -7.00 -3.76
C HIS A 388 1.94 -6.35 -2.37
N MET A 389 1.22 -5.24 -2.12
CA MET A 389 1.33 -4.41 -0.91
C MET A 389 0.87 -5.12 0.37
N TYR A 390 -0.20 -5.92 0.26
CA TYR A 390 -0.78 -6.69 1.35
C TYR A 390 -1.07 -5.87 2.61
N HIS A 391 -1.89 -4.82 2.51
CA HIS A 391 -2.32 -4.05 3.68
C HIS A 391 -3.06 -4.91 4.73
N ALA A 392 -3.59 -6.07 4.35
CA ALA A 392 -4.07 -7.09 5.29
C ALA A 392 -3.03 -7.49 6.35
N ALA A 393 -1.74 -7.44 6.01
CA ALA A 393 -0.63 -7.76 6.90
C ALA A 393 -0.03 -6.54 7.64
N ARG A 394 -0.50 -5.32 7.35
CA ARG A 394 -0.12 -4.11 8.08
C ARG A 394 -0.55 -4.18 9.55
N TYR A 395 -1.76 -4.65 9.79
CA TYR A 395 -2.42 -4.62 11.09
C TYR A 395 -2.10 -5.88 11.93
N THR A 396 -2.38 -5.81 13.24
CA THR A 396 -2.12 -6.94 14.15
C THR A 396 -3.12 -8.08 13.94
N ALA A 397 -2.98 -9.19 14.66
CA ALA A 397 -4.02 -10.23 14.64
C ALA A 397 -5.37 -9.79 15.23
N LEU A 398 -5.44 -8.65 15.91
CA LEU A 398 -6.71 -8.02 16.29
C LEU A 398 -7.34 -7.25 15.13
N GLY A 399 -6.56 -6.89 14.11
CA GLY A 399 -6.97 -6.02 13.00
C GLY A 399 -6.94 -4.52 13.33
N ASP A 400 -6.34 -4.13 14.47
CA ASP A 400 -6.10 -2.73 14.85
C ASP A 400 -4.69 -2.26 14.47
N ASP A 401 -4.52 -0.93 14.42
CA ASP A 401 -3.21 -0.30 14.25
C ASP A 401 -2.49 -0.30 15.60
N LEU A 402 -1.33 -0.97 15.66
CA LEU A 402 -0.57 -1.12 16.90
C LEU A 402 -0.19 0.23 17.53
N GLU A 403 -0.01 1.28 16.73
CA GLU A 403 0.29 2.62 17.26
C GLU A 403 -0.82 3.12 18.19
N TYR A 404 -2.08 2.90 17.84
CA TYR A 404 -3.23 3.49 18.51
C TYR A 404 -3.75 2.68 19.69
N ARG A 405 -3.16 1.51 19.97
CA ARG A 405 -3.47 0.72 21.16
C ARG A 405 -2.80 1.31 22.40
N THR A 406 -3.58 1.67 23.42
CA THR A 406 -3.10 2.22 24.71
C THR A 406 -3.45 1.29 25.86
N GLU A 407 -2.87 1.45 27.05
CA GLU A 407 -3.24 0.63 28.21
C GLU A 407 -4.72 0.82 28.59
N GLU A 408 -5.22 2.06 28.46
CA GLU A 408 -6.60 2.45 28.77
C GLU A 408 -7.59 1.83 27.78
N THR A 409 -7.23 1.75 26.49
CA THR A 409 -8.12 1.29 25.42
C THR A 409 -7.97 -0.19 25.06
N ALA A 410 -6.90 -0.86 25.50
CA ALA A 410 -6.63 -2.24 25.15
C ALA A 410 -7.50 -3.25 25.91
N GLY A 411 -7.92 -2.95 27.14
CA GLY A 411 -8.54 -3.94 28.02
C GLY A 411 -7.64 -5.19 28.16
N PRO A 412 -8.16 -6.42 27.93
CA PRO A 412 -7.34 -7.63 28.01
C PRO A 412 -6.36 -7.80 26.82
N TYR A 413 -6.43 -6.93 25.80
CA TYR A 413 -5.82 -7.12 24.50
C TYR A 413 -4.52 -6.33 24.29
N LEU A 414 -3.77 -6.06 25.36
CA LEU A 414 -2.55 -5.26 25.26
C LEU A 414 -1.47 -5.93 24.39
N PHE A 415 -1.29 -7.25 24.54
CA PHE A 415 -0.42 -8.11 23.72
C PHE A 415 0.92 -7.48 23.30
N GLU A 416 1.22 -7.40 22.00
CA GLU A 416 2.47 -6.90 21.44
C GLU A 416 2.79 -5.46 21.86
N LYS A 417 1.79 -4.61 22.15
CA LYS A 417 2.03 -3.22 22.59
C LYS A 417 2.85 -3.16 23.88
N LYS A 418 2.80 -4.21 24.72
CA LYS A 418 3.60 -4.33 25.95
C LYS A 418 5.10 -4.11 25.71
N ILE A 419 5.60 -4.45 24.51
CA ILE A 419 7.03 -4.31 24.20
C ILE A 419 7.51 -2.87 24.33
N ARG A 420 6.68 -1.88 23.98
CA ARG A 420 7.05 -0.46 24.03
C ARG A 420 7.08 0.07 25.45
N PHE A 421 6.10 -0.29 26.28
CA PHE A 421 6.08 0.10 27.69
C PHE A 421 7.25 -0.50 28.46
N GLN A 422 7.63 -1.74 28.15
CA GLN A 422 8.83 -2.36 28.72
C GLN A 422 10.10 -1.65 28.25
N ALA A 423 10.23 -1.37 26.95
CA ALA A 423 11.38 -0.66 26.40
C ALA A 423 11.56 0.73 27.04
N GLU A 424 10.47 1.48 27.21
CA GLU A 424 10.46 2.78 27.89
C GLU A 424 10.86 2.64 29.36
N SER A 425 10.21 1.73 30.09
CA SER A 425 10.47 1.51 31.53
C SER A 425 11.91 1.09 31.81
N LEU A 426 12.50 0.23 30.96
CA LEU A 426 13.88 -0.23 31.11
C LEU A 426 14.90 0.86 30.81
N SER A 427 14.66 1.67 29.77
CA SER A 427 15.67 2.58 29.23
C SER A 427 15.54 4.03 29.71
N GLY A 428 14.32 4.48 30.04
CA GLY A 428 14.02 5.89 30.25
C GLY A 428 14.26 6.76 29.01
N ALA A 429 14.19 6.17 27.80
CA ALA A 429 14.44 6.86 26.56
C ALA A 429 13.48 8.04 26.34
N ARG A 430 14.03 9.13 25.81
CA ARG A 430 13.25 10.33 25.41
C ARG A 430 13.14 10.51 23.90
N LEU A 431 13.81 9.67 23.13
CA LEU A 431 13.68 9.55 21.68
C LEU A 431 13.31 8.12 21.31
N HIS A 432 12.30 7.99 20.45
CA HIS A 432 11.91 6.77 19.79
C HIS A 432 12.09 6.92 18.28
N VAL A 433 13.00 6.16 17.70
CA VAL A 433 13.17 6.02 16.25
C VAL A 433 12.33 4.84 15.79
N ASN A 434 11.20 5.12 15.15
CA ASN A 434 10.21 4.14 14.72
C ASN A 434 10.25 3.98 13.20
N LEU A 435 10.81 2.88 12.73
CA LEU A 435 11.08 2.66 11.31
C LEU A 435 9.86 2.11 10.59
N HIS A 436 9.38 2.88 9.62
CA HIS A 436 8.21 2.62 8.80
C HIS A 436 8.53 2.70 7.30
N GLY A 437 7.54 2.27 6.52
CA GLY A 437 7.52 2.33 5.07
C GLY A 437 6.11 2.50 4.53
N TYR A 438 5.96 2.55 3.22
CA TYR A 438 4.67 2.75 2.56
C TYR A 438 4.73 2.24 1.10
N PRO A 439 3.60 2.26 0.35
CA PRO A 439 3.54 1.80 -1.03
C PRO A 439 4.69 2.29 -1.92
N ALA A 440 5.43 1.35 -2.53
CA ALA A 440 6.47 1.67 -3.51
C ALA A 440 5.91 1.90 -4.93
N HIS A 441 4.63 1.59 -5.13
CA HIS A 441 3.89 1.80 -6.37
C HIS A 441 2.45 2.24 -6.07
N GLU A 442 1.64 2.50 -7.09
CA GLU A 442 0.27 3.05 -6.90
C GLU A 442 -0.68 2.10 -6.14
N TRP A 443 -1.28 2.59 -5.06
CA TRP A 443 -2.31 1.86 -4.30
C TRP A 443 -3.73 2.18 -4.81
N THR A 444 -4.42 1.18 -5.34
CA THR A 444 -5.77 1.36 -5.93
C THR A 444 -6.85 0.50 -5.29
N ARG A 445 -8.09 0.99 -5.36
CA ARG A 445 -9.33 0.31 -4.92
C ARG A 445 -10.46 0.51 -5.94
N PRO A 446 -10.35 -0.03 -7.16
CA PRO A 446 -11.22 0.30 -8.28
C PRO A 446 -12.71 0.09 -7.97
N LEU A 447 -13.08 -0.90 -7.16
CA LEU A 447 -14.50 -1.19 -6.92
C LEU A 447 -15.11 -0.31 -5.82
N SER A 448 -14.29 0.38 -5.01
CA SER A 448 -14.71 1.22 -3.89
C SER A 448 -14.21 2.68 -3.97
N GLY A 449 -14.29 3.30 -5.16
CA GLY A 449 -14.00 4.73 -5.37
C GLY A 449 -12.61 5.05 -5.94
N TYR A 450 -11.85 4.02 -6.30
CA TYR A 450 -10.47 4.04 -6.80
C TYR A 450 -9.43 4.51 -5.77
N VAL A 451 -9.63 5.69 -5.17
CA VAL A 451 -8.72 6.27 -4.18
C VAL A 451 -9.13 5.78 -2.79
N PRO A 452 -8.20 5.22 -2.00
CA PRO A 452 -8.52 4.77 -0.65
C PRO A 452 -8.93 5.95 0.24
N ARG A 453 -10.16 5.89 0.76
CA ARG A 453 -10.69 6.90 1.70
C ARG A 453 -9.77 7.08 2.90
N ASN A 454 -9.56 8.32 3.33
CA ASN A 454 -8.66 8.72 4.42
C ASN A 454 -7.16 8.40 4.19
N PHE A 455 -6.79 7.80 3.05
CA PHE A 455 -5.41 7.46 2.71
C PHE A 455 -4.96 8.02 1.37
N ALA A 456 -5.72 8.94 0.76
CA ALA A 456 -5.41 9.51 -0.56
C ALA A 456 -3.97 10.06 -0.69
N MET A 457 -3.39 10.59 0.38
CA MET A 457 -2.01 11.10 0.38
C MET A 457 -0.94 10.00 0.24
N TRP A 458 -1.29 8.73 0.51
CA TRP A 458 -0.41 7.56 0.48
C TRP A 458 -0.53 6.75 -0.82
N THR A 459 -1.45 7.15 -1.70
CA THR A 459 -1.73 6.42 -2.94
C THR A 459 -0.55 6.35 -3.89
N LEU A 460 0.30 7.38 -3.92
CA LEU A 460 1.46 7.46 -4.81
C LEU A 460 2.78 7.54 -4.03
N PRO A 461 3.86 6.91 -4.53
CA PRO A 461 5.21 7.09 -3.98
C PRO A 461 5.69 8.53 -4.19
N LYS A 462 6.34 9.09 -3.17
CA LYS A 462 6.79 10.49 -3.06
C LYS A 462 8.13 10.65 -2.35
N GLY A 463 9.02 9.66 -2.48
CA GLY A 463 10.34 9.64 -1.89
C GLY A 463 10.36 9.10 -0.46
N PHE A 464 11.56 8.99 0.09
CA PHE A 464 11.80 8.77 1.51
C PHE A 464 11.56 10.05 2.29
N PHE A 465 10.71 10.02 3.31
CA PHE A 465 10.41 11.19 4.13
C PHE A 465 10.34 10.89 5.62
N LEU A 466 10.41 11.94 6.45
CA LEU A 466 10.48 11.82 7.90
C LEU A 466 9.29 12.52 8.58
N ILE A 467 8.80 11.95 9.67
CA ILE A 467 7.79 12.57 10.52
C ILE A 467 8.37 12.67 11.94
N ALA A 468 8.42 13.88 12.49
CA ALA A 468 8.70 14.12 13.90
C ALA A 468 7.39 14.38 14.63
N ARG A 469 7.05 13.51 15.58
CA ARG A 469 5.99 13.75 16.57
C ARG A 469 6.65 14.08 17.89
N TYR A 470 6.22 15.16 18.54
CA TYR A 470 6.86 15.64 19.75
C TYR A 470 5.88 16.24 20.75
N HIS A 471 6.24 16.21 22.02
CA HIS A 471 5.46 16.87 23.07
C HIS A 471 5.53 18.38 22.98
N SER A 472 4.52 19.07 23.50
CA SER A 472 4.57 20.51 23.70
C SER A 472 5.86 20.93 24.43
N GLY A 473 6.59 21.90 23.86
CA GLY A 473 7.90 22.35 24.36
C GLY A 473 9.14 21.70 23.72
N TRP A 474 8.98 20.68 22.87
CA TRP A 474 10.11 19.97 22.22
C TRP A 474 10.36 20.37 20.76
N ALA A 475 9.72 21.43 20.27
CA ALA A 475 9.82 21.86 18.87
C ALA A 475 11.27 22.14 18.44
N ALA A 476 12.07 22.79 19.28
CA ALA A 476 13.47 23.10 18.94
C ALA A 476 14.31 21.84 18.75
N GLN A 477 14.10 20.82 19.59
CA GLN A 477 14.77 19.52 19.49
C GLN A 477 14.30 18.75 18.25
N ALA A 478 13.01 18.81 17.91
CA ALA A 478 12.48 18.20 16.69
C ALA A 478 13.14 18.80 15.43
N GLU A 479 13.23 20.13 15.37
CA GLU A 479 13.87 20.83 14.24
C GLU A 479 15.36 20.48 14.11
N GLN A 480 16.09 20.45 15.22
CA GLN A 480 17.50 20.05 15.22
C GLN A 480 17.69 18.60 14.80
N LEU A 481 16.83 17.70 15.26
CA LEU A 481 16.88 16.28 14.90
C LEU A 481 16.62 16.09 13.40
N LEU A 482 15.55 16.70 12.87
CA LEU A 482 15.21 16.63 11.45
C LEU A 482 16.33 17.21 10.57
N ASP A 483 16.87 18.38 10.92
CA ASP A 483 17.97 19.00 10.15
C ASP A 483 19.22 18.11 10.11
N LYS A 484 19.66 17.60 11.27
CA LYS A 484 20.86 16.75 11.36
C LYS A 484 20.68 15.44 10.60
N VAL A 485 19.54 14.77 10.79
CA VAL A 485 19.26 13.48 10.14
C VAL A 485 19.13 13.64 8.63
N THR A 486 18.33 14.60 8.15
CA THR A 486 18.16 14.81 6.70
C THR A 486 19.45 15.25 6.02
N ARG A 487 20.31 16.02 6.70
CA ARG A 487 21.64 16.38 6.16
C ARG A 487 22.53 15.15 5.99
N HIS A 488 22.51 14.20 6.94
CA HIS A 488 23.23 12.93 6.82
C HIS A 488 22.67 12.07 5.69
N LEU A 489 21.34 11.92 5.62
CA LEU A 489 20.68 11.18 4.55
C LEU A 489 20.99 11.76 3.17
N GLY A 490 21.12 13.07 3.07
CA GLY A 490 21.53 13.76 1.85
C GLY A 490 22.93 13.39 1.35
N ALA A 491 23.80 12.85 2.22
CA ALA A 491 25.13 12.38 1.85
C ALA A 491 25.15 10.92 1.36
N ILE A 492 24.04 10.18 1.48
CA ILE A 492 23.94 8.80 1.00
C ILE A 492 23.86 8.79 -0.53
N PRO A 493 24.77 8.09 -1.22
CA PRO A 493 24.79 8.05 -2.69
C PRO A 493 23.45 7.64 -3.29
N GLY A 494 22.90 8.50 -4.15
CA GLY A 494 21.68 8.23 -4.92
C GLY A 494 20.35 8.49 -4.20
N LEU A 495 20.34 8.66 -2.88
CA LEU A 495 19.08 8.81 -2.12
C LEU A 495 18.34 10.12 -2.43
N LEU A 496 19.06 11.25 -2.54
CA LEU A 496 18.45 12.52 -2.97
C LEU A 496 17.87 12.42 -4.39
N ASN A 497 18.64 11.88 -5.34
CA ASN A 497 18.16 11.69 -6.71
C ASN A 497 16.97 10.72 -6.79
N TYR A 498 16.87 9.77 -5.86
CA TYR A 498 15.70 8.90 -5.74
C TYR A 498 14.46 9.69 -5.30
N ASN A 499 14.60 10.51 -4.25
CA ASN A 499 13.53 11.40 -3.77
C ASN A 499 13.08 12.39 -4.84
N ASP A 500 14.01 13.11 -5.46
CA ASP A 500 13.69 14.14 -6.46
C ASP A 500 12.86 13.57 -7.61
N ARG A 501 13.19 12.35 -8.08
CA ARG A 501 12.44 11.67 -9.15
C ARG A 501 11.02 11.32 -8.72
N GLN A 502 10.83 10.78 -7.52
CA GLN A 502 9.49 10.41 -7.05
C GLN A 502 8.64 11.65 -6.72
N ILE A 503 9.21 12.69 -6.11
CA ILE A 503 8.51 13.94 -5.83
C ILE A 503 8.05 14.60 -7.13
N ALA A 504 8.94 14.72 -8.12
CA ALA A 504 8.60 15.30 -9.42
C ALA A 504 7.47 14.52 -10.11
N LEU A 505 7.49 13.19 -10.06
CA LEU A 505 6.43 12.38 -10.64
C LEU A 505 5.11 12.51 -9.86
N TYR A 506 5.17 12.51 -8.53
CA TYR A 506 4.01 12.74 -7.66
C TYR A 506 3.32 14.05 -8.00
N GLU A 507 4.08 15.15 -8.11
CA GLU A 507 3.53 16.50 -8.34
C GLU A 507 2.77 16.61 -9.67
N ILE A 508 3.20 15.85 -10.69
CA ILE A 508 2.52 15.80 -11.99
C ILE A 508 1.15 15.13 -11.89
N HIS A 509 0.95 14.14 -11.02
CA HIS A 509 -0.30 13.37 -10.97
C HIS A 509 -1.20 13.71 -9.79
N ALA A 510 -0.65 14.03 -8.62
CA ALA A 510 -1.40 14.31 -7.39
C ALA A 510 -1.47 15.81 -7.04
N GLY A 511 -0.56 16.63 -7.57
CA GLY A 511 -0.39 18.03 -7.16
C GLY A 511 0.67 18.20 -6.07
N GLU A 512 0.73 19.37 -5.42
CA GLU A 512 1.72 19.63 -4.37
C GLU A 512 1.66 18.59 -3.26
N THR A 513 2.83 18.14 -2.79
CA THR A 513 2.93 17.07 -1.78
C THR A 513 2.33 17.48 -0.42
N GLY A 514 2.31 18.78 -0.11
CA GLY A 514 1.90 19.32 1.19
C GLY A 514 2.96 19.18 2.29
N PHE A 515 4.17 18.71 1.96
CA PHE A 515 5.27 18.52 2.92
C PHE A 515 6.23 19.71 2.91
N ARG A 516 6.82 20.00 4.08
CA ARG A 516 7.99 20.87 4.16
C ARG A 516 9.21 20.11 3.66
N ILE A 517 9.97 20.67 2.73
CA ILE A 517 11.24 20.09 2.30
C ILE A 517 12.38 20.59 3.21
N ILE A 518 13.14 19.67 3.80
CA ILE A 518 14.34 19.94 4.59
C ILE A 518 15.50 19.16 3.98
N ASN A 519 16.55 19.85 3.55
CA ASN A 519 17.74 19.23 2.94
C ASN A 519 17.43 18.22 1.80
N GLY A 520 16.33 18.43 1.04
CA GLY A 520 15.90 17.55 -0.05
C GLY A 520 14.95 16.40 0.34
N PHE A 521 14.52 16.34 1.60
CA PHE A 521 13.59 15.33 2.10
C PHE A 521 12.25 15.96 2.50
N PRO A 522 11.11 15.38 2.12
CA PRO A 522 9.83 15.76 2.70
C PRO A 522 9.85 15.48 4.22
N CYS A 523 9.27 16.39 4.99
CA CYS A 523 9.24 16.32 6.44
C CYS A 523 7.89 16.83 6.98
N LEU A 524 7.38 16.15 8.01
CA LEU A 524 6.27 16.62 8.85
C LEU A 524 6.76 16.73 10.30
N ALA A 525 6.38 17.81 10.96
CA ALA A 525 6.71 18.06 12.37
C ALA A 525 5.45 18.56 13.07
N ASN A 526 4.88 17.76 13.97
CA ASN A 526 3.64 18.09 14.65
C ASN A 526 3.68 17.72 16.14
N ILE A 527 2.95 18.49 16.95
CA ILE A 527 2.76 18.18 18.37
C ILE A 527 1.85 16.95 18.51
N ASP A 528 2.26 15.99 19.33
CA ASP A 528 1.45 14.82 19.71
C ASP A 528 1.77 14.39 21.15
N ASP A 529 1.03 14.97 22.11
CA ASP A 529 1.20 14.70 23.55
C ASP A 529 0.64 13.32 23.98
N ARG A 530 0.08 12.53 23.04
CA ARG A 530 -0.46 11.20 23.36
C ARG A 530 0.64 10.15 23.51
N HIS A 531 1.78 10.34 22.87
CA HIS A 531 2.91 9.43 22.95
C HIS A 531 3.52 9.52 24.36
N THR A 532 4.01 8.41 24.93
CA THR A 532 4.69 8.46 26.24
C THR A 532 6.11 9.03 26.11
N VAL A 533 6.80 8.69 25.01
CA VAL A 533 8.12 9.22 24.67
C VAL A 533 8.00 10.64 24.10
N PRO A 534 8.75 11.64 24.63
CA PRO A 534 8.62 13.05 24.20
C PRO A 534 8.97 13.37 22.75
N MET A 535 9.80 12.54 22.12
CA MET A 535 10.19 12.67 20.72
C MET A 535 10.05 11.32 20.02
N THR A 536 9.30 11.27 18.93
CA THR A 536 9.25 10.12 18.02
C THR A 536 9.64 10.56 16.63
N LEU A 537 10.74 10.00 16.12
CA LEU A 537 11.14 10.13 14.72
C LEU A 537 10.63 8.91 13.96
N ILE A 538 9.76 9.14 12.99
CA ILE A 538 9.16 8.11 12.13
C ILE A 538 9.72 8.27 10.73
N THR A 539 10.07 7.16 10.09
CA THR A 539 10.62 7.14 8.73
C THR A 539 9.57 6.58 7.77
N GLU A 540 9.43 7.09 6.55
CA GLU A 540 8.47 6.56 5.59
C GLU A 540 9.21 6.30 4.27
N TYR A 541 9.72 5.08 4.10
CA TYR A 541 10.41 4.64 2.87
C TYR A 541 9.44 3.90 1.93
N PRO A 542 9.44 4.14 0.61
CA PRO A 542 8.60 3.39 -0.33
C PRO A 542 9.12 1.95 -0.47
N ASP A 543 8.69 1.06 0.43
CA ASP A 543 9.25 -0.29 0.59
C ASP A 543 8.25 -1.44 0.55
N GLU A 544 6.96 -1.16 0.56
CA GLU A 544 5.98 -2.20 0.30
C GLU A 544 6.24 -2.65 -1.14
N THR A 545 6.52 -3.94 -1.34
CA THR A 545 6.73 -4.64 -2.64
C THR A 545 8.14 -4.64 -3.25
N ILE A 546 9.14 -4.02 -2.62
CA ILE A 546 10.51 -3.94 -3.18
C ILE A 546 11.40 -5.15 -2.82
N TYR A 547 12.30 -5.52 -3.73
CA TYR A 547 13.25 -6.63 -3.61
C TYR A 547 14.61 -6.27 -4.21
N GLY A 548 15.63 -7.12 -4.00
CA GLY A 548 16.95 -6.97 -4.60
C GLY A 548 17.65 -5.68 -4.15
N ASP A 549 18.28 -4.99 -5.11
CA ASP A 549 19.02 -3.76 -4.86
C ASP A 549 18.14 -2.64 -4.25
N ALA A 550 16.86 -2.58 -4.62
CA ALA A 550 15.93 -1.61 -4.04
C ALA A 550 15.70 -1.87 -2.54
N PHE A 551 15.53 -3.14 -2.15
CA PHE A 551 15.41 -3.53 -0.75
C PHE A 551 16.70 -3.24 0.03
N ILE A 552 17.87 -3.48 -0.57
CA ILE A 552 19.18 -3.12 0.01
C ILE A 552 19.31 -1.62 0.23
N ALA A 553 18.92 -0.81 -0.75
CA ALA A 553 18.90 0.65 -0.63
C ALA A 553 17.96 1.10 0.50
N GLY A 554 16.75 0.52 0.57
CA GLY A 554 15.78 0.80 1.62
C GLY A 554 16.32 0.51 3.02
N HIS A 555 16.77 -0.72 3.28
CA HIS A 555 17.31 -1.05 4.61
C HIS A 555 18.67 -0.40 4.89
N THR A 556 19.30 0.25 3.90
CA THR A 556 20.45 1.16 4.10
C THR A 556 20.02 2.53 4.54
N ALA A 557 19.04 3.15 3.89
CA ALA A 557 18.47 4.42 4.33
C ALA A 557 17.91 4.34 5.76
N GLN A 558 17.21 3.24 6.09
CA GLN A 558 16.69 2.98 7.43
C GLN A 558 17.80 2.87 8.48
N MET A 559 18.84 2.09 8.19
CA MET A 559 20.00 1.93 9.07
C MET A 559 20.70 3.28 9.32
N GLU A 560 20.99 4.03 8.26
CA GLU A 560 21.67 5.33 8.36
C GLU A 560 20.81 6.35 9.11
N THR A 561 19.48 6.28 8.98
CA THR A 561 18.56 7.09 9.79
C THR A 561 18.74 6.82 11.28
N VAL A 562 18.77 5.55 11.70
CA VAL A 562 18.98 5.19 13.11
C VAL A 562 20.33 5.69 13.62
N LEU A 563 21.41 5.47 12.86
CA LEU A 563 22.76 5.90 13.27
C LEU A 563 22.85 7.42 13.40
N SER A 564 22.31 8.14 12.42
CA SER A 564 22.31 9.60 12.43
C SER A 564 21.42 10.16 13.54
N ALA A 565 20.24 9.58 13.77
CA ALA A 565 19.34 10.00 14.82
C ALA A 565 19.97 9.76 16.20
N TYR A 566 20.63 8.62 16.39
CA TYR A 566 21.35 8.32 17.62
C TYR A 566 22.43 9.37 17.92
N SER A 567 23.29 9.65 16.94
CA SER A 567 24.37 10.65 17.08
C SER A 567 23.82 12.05 17.33
N ALA A 568 22.83 12.49 16.53
CA ALA A 568 22.19 13.79 16.69
C ALA A 568 21.55 13.94 18.07
N TRP A 569 20.94 12.88 18.59
CA TRP A 569 20.32 12.89 19.91
C TRP A 569 21.31 13.13 21.04
N GLN A 570 22.51 12.54 20.97
CA GLN A 570 23.54 12.78 22.00
C GLN A 570 23.94 14.25 22.05
N GLU A 571 24.08 14.91 20.90
CA GLU A 571 24.40 16.34 20.82
C GLU A 571 23.25 17.22 21.37
N ILE A 572 22.02 16.93 20.96
CA ILE A 572 20.82 17.67 21.41
C ILE A 572 20.71 17.59 22.93
N MET A 573 20.88 16.39 23.50
CA MET A 573 20.75 16.17 24.93
C MET A 573 21.91 16.71 25.76
N ALA A 574 23.11 16.84 25.19
CA ALA A 574 24.23 17.51 25.85
C ALA A 574 24.06 19.04 25.92
N SER A 575 23.23 19.61 25.04
CA SER A 575 22.95 21.05 24.97
C SER A 575 21.68 21.50 25.71
N SER A 576 20.91 20.55 26.25
CA SER A 576 19.58 20.78 26.86
C SER A 576 19.60 20.97 28.38
#